data_AF-A0ABD5YHD5-F1
#
_entry.id   AF-A0ABD5YHD5-F1
#
_cell.length_a   1.000
_cell.length_b   1.000
_cell.length_c   1.000
_cell.angle_alpha   90.00
_cell.angle_beta   90.00
_cell.angle_gamma   90.00
#
_symmetry.space_group_name_H-M   'P 1'
#
loop_
_entity.id
_entity.type
_entity.pdbx_description
1 polymer ?
#
loop_
_entity_poly.entity_id
_entity_poly.type
_entity_poly.pdbx_seq_one_letter_code
_entity_poly.pdbx_strand_id
1 'polypeptide(L)' 'MPTKTIGVREGVYERLRARKRDNESFTDVIDRLIDESEGDWREGFGSLSTEDGKSLREAAIGS' A
#
# COMPACT_ATOMS: atom_id res chain seq x y z
N MET A 1 2.53 18.34 15.04
CA MET A 1 1.42 17.35 15.12
C MET A 1 1.83 16.23 16.05
N PRO A 2 0.93 15.70 16.89
CA PRO A 2 1.23 14.50 17.67
C PRO A 2 1.52 13.32 16.73
N THR A 3 2.71 12.74 16.80
CA THR A 3 3.10 11.59 15.99
C THR A 3 2.74 10.30 16.72
N LYS A 4 2.24 9.31 15.98
CA LYS A 4 2.05 7.95 16.49
C LYS A 4 3.00 7.01 15.78
N THR A 5 3.68 6.16 16.54
CA THR A 5 4.54 5.12 15.99
C THR A 5 3.69 3.91 15.67
N ILE A 6 3.71 3.47 14.41
CA ILE A 6 3.07 2.23 13.96
C ILE A 6 4.15 1.25 13.49
N GLY A 7 4.01 -0.01 13.91
CA GLY A 7 4.83 -1.10 13.37
C GLY A 7 4.28 -1.52 12.02
N VAL A 8 5.15 -1.57 11.01
CA VAL A 8 4.82 -2.10 9.68
C VAL A 8 5.61 -3.39 9.44
N ARG A 9 5.04 -4.29 8.65
CA ARG A 9 5.77 -5.49 8.20
C ARG A 9 6.89 -5.07 7.25
N GLU A 10 7.99 -5.81 7.24
CA GLU A 10 9.15 -5.53 6.38
C GLU A 10 8.75 -5.36 4.90
N GLY A 11 7.99 -6.30 4.34
CA GLY A 11 7.52 -6.21 2.95
C GLY A 11 6.54 -5.06 2.66
N VAL A 12 5.99 -4.40 3.68
CA VAL A 12 5.22 -3.16 3.54
C VAL A 12 6.17 -1.96 3.58
N TYR A 13 7.14 -1.97 4.49
CA TYR A 13 8.19 -0.95 4.56
C TYR A 13 8.96 -0.83 3.23
N GLU A 14 9.38 -1.95 2.64
CA GLU A 14 10.09 -1.95 1.36
C GLU A 14 9.24 -1.37 0.21
N ARG A 15 7.94 -1.66 0.20
CA ARG A 15 7.01 -1.08 -0.79
C ARG A 15 6.84 0.42 -0.62
N LEU A 16 6.74 0.90 0.63
CA LEU A 16 6.71 2.34 0.92
C LEU A 16 8.02 3.00 0.50
N ARG A 17 9.16 2.36 0.79
CA ARG A 17 10.49 2.84 0.43
C ARG A 17 10.69 2.92 -1.08
N ALA A 18 10.22 1.92 -1.84
CA ALA A 18 10.31 1.91 -3.30
C ALA A 18 9.44 3.01 -3.95
N ARG A 19 8.34 3.41 -3.29
CA ARG A 19 7.45 4.48 -3.77
C ARG A 19 7.85 5.88 -3.30
N LYS A 20 8.72 5.96 -2.29
CA LYS A 20 9.17 7.22 -1.69
C LYS A 20 10.03 7.99 -2.68
N ARG A 21 9.68 9.26 -2.91
CA ARG A 21 10.51 10.19 -3.68
C ARG A 21 11.63 10.75 -2.81
N ASP A 22 12.75 11.16 -3.41
CA ASP A 22 13.95 11.61 -2.68
C ASP A 22 13.67 12.74 -1.66
N ASN A 23 12.70 13.62 -1.96
CA ASN A 23 12.37 14.78 -1.12
C ASN A 23 11.09 14.62 -0.28
N GLU A 24 10.60 13.38 -0.09
CA GLU A 24 9.33 13.08 0.58
C GLU A 24 9.55 12.27 1.87
N SER A 25 8.82 12.54 2.95
CA SER A 25 8.83 11.71 4.17
C SER A 25 7.93 10.49 4.01
N PHE A 26 8.10 9.47 4.85
CA PHE A 26 7.16 8.34 4.90
C PHE A 26 5.73 8.78 5.22
N THR A 27 5.58 9.81 6.07
CA THR A 27 4.26 10.39 6.34
C THR A 27 3.64 10.97 5.08
N ASP A 28 4.40 11.75 4.30
CA ASP A 28 3.91 12.35 3.05
C ASP A 28 3.56 11.29 2.00
N VAL A 29 4.36 10.21 1.92
CA VAL A 29 4.05 9.06 1.05
C VAL A 29 2.73 8.42 1.47
N ILE A 30 2.52 8.18 2.76
CA ILE A 30 1.28 7.57 3.27
C ILE A 30 0.09 8.48 3.02
N ASP A 31 0.23 9.78 3.29
CA ASP A 31 -0.81 10.78 3.09
C ASP A 31 -1.22 10.83 1.62
N ARG A 32 -0.24 10.95 0.71
CA ARG A 32 -0.46 10.92 -0.73
C ARG A 32 -1.12 9.62 -1.20
N LEU A 33 -0.69 8.46 -0.68
CA LEU A 33 -1.31 7.18 -1.06
C LEU A 33 -2.76 7.06 -0.59
N ILE A 34 -3.12 7.69 0.53
CA ILE A 34 -4.49 7.73 1.05
C ILE A 34 -5.33 8.71 0.22
N ASP A 35 -4.80 9.90 -0.09
CA ASP A 35 -5.43 10.91 -0.95
C ASP A 35 -5.63 10.41 -2.39
N GLU A 36 -4.63 9.76 -2.99
CA GLU A 36 -4.77 9.11 -4.31
C GLU A 36 -5.80 7.97 -4.29
N SER A 37 -6.11 7.44 -3.11
CA SER A 37 -7.06 6.34 -2.90
C SER A 37 -8.41 6.84 -2.34
N GLU A 38 -8.82 8.08 -2.66
CA GLU A 38 -10.20 8.57 -2.49
C GLU A 38 -11.26 7.63 -3.09
N GLY A 39 -10.86 6.67 -3.95
CA GLY A 39 -11.61 5.43 -4.16
C GLY A 39 -11.36 4.43 -3.02
N ASP A 40 -12.16 4.53 -1.97
CA ASP A 40 -12.46 3.51 -0.97
C ASP A 40 -11.34 2.48 -0.72
N TRP A 41 -10.21 2.90 -0.14
CA TRP A 41 -9.17 1.96 0.29
C TRP A 41 -9.65 1.01 1.41
N ARG A 42 -10.79 1.32 2.05
CA ARG A 42 -11.51 0.43 2.97
C ARG A 42 -12.22 -0.71 2.25
N GLU A 43 -12.70 -0.50 1.03
CA GLU A 43 -13.06 -1.55 0.09
C GLU A 43 -11.78 -2.25 -0.37
N GLY A 44 -10.78 -1.52 -0.90
CA GLY A 44 -9.60 -2.14 -1.52
C GLY A 44 -8.74 -3.05 -0.64
N PHE A 45 -8.61 -2.79 0.68
CA PHE A 45 -7.84 -3.63 1.61
C PHE A 45 -8.67 -4.81 2.14
N GLY A 46 -9.14 -5.66 1.22
CA GLY A 46 -9.94 -6.84 1.52
C GLY A 46 -11.10 -7.12 0.54
N SER A 47 -11.40 -6.22 -0.41
CA SER A 47 -12.50 -6.41 -1.39
C SER A 47 -12.17 -7.32 -2.56
N LEU A 48 -10.90 -7.68 -2.79
CA LEU A 48 -10.60 -8.73 -3.76
C LEU A 48 -11.16 -10.03 -3.19
N SER A 49 -12.26 -10.49 -3.78
CA SER A 49 -12.79 -11.83 -3.52
C SER A 49 -11.66 -12.83 -3.68
N THR A 50 -11.73 -13.93 -2.93
CA THR A 50 -10.63 -14.91 -2.87
C THR A 50 -10.23 -15.43 -4.26
N GLU A 51 -11.16 -15.39 -5.21
CA GLU A 51 -10.97 -15.73 -6.63
C GLU A 51 -10.17 -14.67 -7.41
N ASP A 52 -10.46 -13.38 -7.23
CA ASP A 52 -9.73 -12.30 -7.90
C ASP A 52 -8.29 -12.19 -7.37
N GLY A 53 -8.11 -12.40 -6.07
CA GLY A 53 -6.78 -12.47 -5.45
C GLY A 53 -5.94 -13.66 -5.96
N LYS A 54 -6.59 -14.76 -6.34
CA LYS A 54 -5.94 -15.95 -6.90
C LYS A 54 -5.50 -15.71 -8.35
N SER A 55 -6.38 -15.11 -9.15
CA SER A 55 -6.10 -14.73 -10.54
C SER A 55 -4.94 -13.73 -10.67
N LEU A 56 -4.90 -12.71 -9.79
CA LEU A 56 -3.79 -11.75 -9.76
C LEU A 56 -2.46 -12.40 -9.34
N ARG A 57 -2.53 -13.35 -8.39
CA ARG A 57 -1.37 -14.13 -7.99
C ARG A 57 -0.86 -15.00 -9.13
N GLU A 58 -1.73 -15.72 -9.83
CA GLU A 58 -1.34 -16.56 -10.98
C GLU A 58 -0.74 -15.72 -12.12
N ALA A 59 -1.29 -14.53 -12.40
CA ALA A 59 -0.74 -13.61 -13.39
C ALA A 59 0.66 -13.08 -13.00
N ALA A 60 0.92 -12.85 -11.71
CA ALA A 60 2.19 -12.34 -11.22
C ALA A 60 3.32 -13.41 -11.16
N ILE A 61 2.96 -14.70 -11.09
CA ILE A 61 3.93 -15.81 -11.06
C ILE A 61 4.12 -16.43 -12.46
N GLY A 62 3.29 -16.06 -13.43
CA GLY A 62 3.31 -16.58 -14.80
C GLY A 62 4.08 -15.75 -15.83
N SER A 63 4.88 -14.75 -15.41
CA SER A 63 5.77 -13.95 -16.31
C SER A 63 7.24 -14.29 -16.10
#